data_AF-A0A6B3GNW3-F1
#
_entry.id   AF-A0A6B3GNW3-F1
#
_cell.length_a   1.000
_cell.length_b   1.000
_cell.length_c   1.000
_cell.angle_alpha   90.00
_cell.angle_beta   90.00
_cell.angle_gamma   90.00
#
_symmetry.space_group_name_H-M   'P 1'
#
loop_
_entity.id
_entity.type
_entity.pdbx_description
1 polymer ?
#
loop_
_entity_poly.entity_id
_entity_poly.type
_entity_poly.pdbx_seq_one_letter_code
_entity_poly.pdbx_strand_id
1 'polypeptide(L)' 'MGLGGGWDTTPYGPADIAEAEAAVEAALDSGITVFDHADIYRHGKSEAVFGEVLSRTP' A
#
# COMPACT_ATOMS: atom_id res chain seq x y z
N MET A 1 3.74 -6.65 3.43
CA MET A 1 4.06 -5.21 3.31
C MET A 1 3.47 -4.40 4.46
N GLY A 2 4.08 -3.26 4.77
CA GLY A 2 3.69 -2.38 5.88
C GLY A 2 2.71 -1.27 5.50
N LEU A 3 1.79 -1.53 4.57
CA LEU A 3 0.85 -0.53 4.04
C LEU A 3 -0.57 -0.73 4.59
N GLY A 4 -1.34 0.35 4.75
CA GLY A 4 -2.77 0.30 5.10
C GLY A 4 -3.07 0.23 6.60
N GLY A 5 -2.49 1.12 7.41
CA GLY A 5 -2.83 1.28 8.84
C GLY A 5 -2.32 0.16 9.75
N GLY A 6 -2.90 -0.02 10.94
CA GLY A 6 -2.42 -1.05 11.89
C GLY A 6 -2.70 -2.51 11.49
N TRP A 7 -2.14 -3.46 12.24
CA TRP A 7 -2.51 -4.89 12.17
C TRP A 7 -3.82 -5.14 12.94
N ASP A 8 -4.89 -4.57 12.41
CA ASP A 8 -6.23 -4.58 12.97
C ASP A 8 -7.27 -4.46 11.85
N THR A 9 -8.56 -4.48 12.21
CA THR A 9 -9.68 -4.40 11.25
C THR A 9 -10.17 -2.97 11.00
N THR A 10 -9.49 -1.95 11.53
CA THR A 10 -9.83 -0.54 11.25
C THR A 10 -9.59 -0.27 9.76
N PRO A 11 -10.57 0.27 9.02
CA PRO A 11 -10.38 0.65 7.63
C PRO A 11 -9.23 1.63 7.48
N TYR A 12 -8.46 1.50 6.39
CA TYR A 12 -7.45 2.50 6.04
C TYR A 12 -8.13 3.80 5.60
N GLY A 13 -7.47 4.92 5.86
CA GLY A 13 -7.97 6.25 5.53
C GLY A 13 -7.07 7.02 4.56
N PRO A 14 -7.38 8.30 4.31
CA PRO A 14 -6.60 9.15 3.40
C PRO A 14 -5.11 9.24 3.74
N ALA A 15 -4.76 9.24 5.03
CA ALA A 15 -3.36 9.30 5.47
C ALA A 15 -2.59 8.01 5.11
N ASP A 16 -3.22 6.84 5.26
CA ASP A 16 -2.61 5.56 4.89
C ASP A 16 -2.41 5.42 3.38
N ILE A 17 -3.32 6.00 2.59
CA ILE A 17 -3.19 6.04 1.13
C ILE A 17 -2.01 6.91 0.74
N ALA A 18 -1.87 8.09 1.33
CA ALA A 18 -0.75 9.00 1.07
C ALA A 18 0.60 8.38 1.50
N GLU A 19 0.64 7.66 2.62
CA GLU A 19 1.83 6.90 3.05
C GLU A 19 2.19 5.80 2.03
N ALA A 20 1.19 5.05 1.56
CA ALA A 20 1.40 4.01 0.56
C ALA A 20 1.89 4.58 -0.77
N GLU A 21 1.29 5.67 -1.25
CA GLU A 21 1.70 6.38 -2.47
C GLU A 21 3.16 6.83 -2.37
N ALA A 22 3.54 7.52 -1.30
CA ALA A 22 4.92 7.97 -1.09
C ALA A 22 5.92 6.81 -1.02
N ALA A 23 5.54 5.68 -0.41
CA ALA A 23 6.39 4.50 -0.34
C ALA A 23 6.57 3.83 -1.71
N VAL A 24 5.50 3.75 -2.52
CA VAL A 24 5.54 3.20 -3.87
C VAL A 24 6.36 4.08 -4.80
N GLU A 25 6.15 5.39 -4.79
CA GLU A 25 6.94 6.35 -5.58
C GLU A 25 8.43 6.26 -5.23
N ALA A 26 8.78 6.25 -3.94
CA ALA A 26 10.17 6.13 -3.51
C ALA A 26 10.83 4.81 -3.96
N ALA A 27 10.07 3.71 -3.96
CA ALA A 27 10.54 2.42 -4.47
C ALA A 27 10.81 2.48 -5.98
N LEU A 28 9.87 3.05 -6.75
CA LEU A 28 9.98 3.23 -8.20
C LEU A 28 11.16 4.14 -8.57
N ASP A 29 11.34 5.26 -7.87
CA ASP A 29 12.47 6.17 -8.03
C ASP A 29 13.82 5.48 -7.75
N SER A 30 13.81 4.47 -6.88
CA SER A 30 14.96 3.63 -6.57
C SER A 30 15.15 2.46 -7.55
N GLY A 31 14.32 2.36 -8.59
CA GLY A 31 14.36 1.30 -9.59
C GLY A 31 13.75 -0.04 -9.15
N ILE A 32 13.00 -0.06 -8.04
CA ILE A 32 12.28 -1.25 -7.55
C ILE A 32 10.92 -1.29 -8.22
N THR A 33 10.67 -2.34 -9.02
CA THR A 33 9.43 -2.50 -9.79
C THR A 33 8.65 -3.77 -9.46
N VAL A 34 9.13 -4.55 -8.48
CA VAL A 34 8.47 -5.78 -8.00
C VAL A 34 8.05 -5.58 -6.55
N PHE A 35 6.75 -5.76 -6.28
CA PHE A 35 6.14 -5.59 -4.96
C PHE A 35 5.51 -6.91 -4.52
N ASP A 36 5.87 -7.37 -3.32
CA ASP A 36 5.39 -8.62 -2.75
C ASP A 36 4.18 -8.39 -1.83
N HIS A 37 3.18 -9.25 -1.96
CA HIS A 37 1.92 -9.19 -1.24
C HIS A 37 1.51 -10.55 -0.68
N ALA A 38 0.62 -10.49 0.29
CA ALA A 38 -0.10 -11.63 0.84
C ALA A 38 -1.43 -11.14 1.43
N ASP A 39 -2.48 -11.92 1.26
CA ASP A 39 -3.83 -11.69 1.81
C ASP A 39 -3.82 -11.46 3.32
N ILE A 40 -2.93 -12.14 4.04
CA ILE A 40 -2.77 -11.99 5.49
C ILE A 40 -2.24 -10.62 5.91
N TYR A 41 -1.59 -9.86 5.02
CA TYR A 41 -0.94 -8.61 5.38
C TYR A 41 -1.95 -7.53 5.77
N ARG A 42 -1.98 -7.25 7.09
CA ARG A 42 -2.90 -6.29 7.71
C ARG A 42 -4.36 -6.57 7.34
N HIS A 43 -4.75 -7.84 7.35
CA HIS A 43 -6.13 -8.27 7.02
C HIS A 43 -6.57 -7.82 5.62
N GLY A 44 -5.72 -8.01 4.60
CA GLY A 44 -5.97 -7.62 3.21
C GLY A 44 -5.84 -6.12 2.92
N LYS A 45 -5.70 -5.27 3.95
CA LYS A 45 -5.58 -3.81 3.75
C LYS A 45 -4.34 -3.43 2.96
N SER A 46 -3.25 -4.21 3.06
CA SER A 46 -2.04 -3.94 2.29
C SER A 46 -2.27 -4.08 0.79
N GLU A 47 -2.99 -5.10 0.33
CA GLU A 47 -3.35 -5.26 -1.09
C GLU A 47 -4.33 -4.18 -1.55
N ALA A 48 -5.35 -3.89 -0.73
CA ALA A 48 -6.38 -2.92 -1.06
C ALA A 48 -5.83 -1.50 -1.24
N VAL A 49 -4.98 -1.01 -0.32
CA VAL A 49 -4.41 0.34 -0.42
C VAL A 49 -3.41 0.44 -1.59
N PHE A 50 -2.66 -0.62 -1.87
CA PHE A 50 -1.75 -0.65 -3.01
C PHE A 50 -2.53 -0.61 -4.34
N GLY A 51 -3.63 -1.36 -4.44
CA GLY A 51 -4.54 -1.30 -5.60
C GLY A 51 -5.16 0.08 -5.82
N GLU A 52 -5.52 0.79 -4.74
CA GLU A 52 -5.98 2.18 -4.81
C GLU A 52 -4.90 3.11 -5.37
N VAL A 53 -3.65 3.00 -4.92
CA VAL A 53 -2.51 3.78 -5.46
C VAL A 53 -2.34 3.51 -6.96
N LEU A 54 -2.31 2.25 -7.39
CA LEU A 54 -2.19 1.90 -8.82
C LEU A 54 -3.34 2.42 -9.68
N SER A 55 -4.55 2.51 -9.12
CA SER A 55 -5.71 3.03 -9.85
C SER A 55 -5.66 4.53 -10.14
N ARG A 56 -4.93 5.29 -9.31
CA ARG A 56 -4.74 6.74 -9.44
C ARG A 56 -3.64 7.09 -10.42
N THR A 57 -2.61 6.24 -10.49
CA THR A 57 -1.39 6.46 -11.26
C THR A 57 -1.10 5.21 -12.11
N PRO A 58 -1.75 5.09 -13.28
CA PRO A 58 -1.63 3.90 -14.14
C PRO A 58 -0.26 3.77 -14.82
#